data_AF-A0A067PL99-F1
#
_entry.id   AF-A0A067PL99-F1
#
_cell.length_a   1.000
_cell.length_b   1.000
_cell.length_c   1.000
_cell.angle_alpha   90.00
_cell.angle_beta   90.00
_cell.angle_gamma   90.00
#
_symmetry.space_group_name_H-M   'P 1'
#
loop_
_entity.id
_entity.type
_entity.pdbx_description
1 polymer ?
#
loop_
_entity_poly.entity_id
_entity_poly.type
_entity_poly.pdbx_seq_one_letter_code
_entity_poly.pdbx_strand_id
1 'polypeptide(L)'
;PLRPHCLAQDRLRLWIPFASRVAEDMFGPLNISDEDLDRVLAVINVSWASGTWETYGSGLLIFHVFCDLREISEAQRYPASSVLMLTFISSCAGSYSGKTLTNYFFAICAWHTLHGQPWNMNAAEMKAVLDGASILAPPTSKRPKREPFTPKLIASIRTQLDLSNPLDAAVYACLTTTFWSAARVGEFTLPNLKAFNPRLHVKRSDVREGEDRHGLQVTVFALPFTKCSASGEEVYWARQDETFNPGAALENHFRINNPPPNDPLFSWK
;
A
#
# COMPACT_ATOMS: atom_id res chain seq x y z
N PRO A 1 -10.40 15.21 -24.46
CA PRO A 1 -10.53 13.75 -24.67
C PRO A 1 -10.93 13.09 -23.34
N LEU A 2 -11.85 12.12 -23.32
CA LEU A 2 -12.36 11.53 -22.06
C LEU A 2 -11.30 10.71 -21.30
N ARG A 3 -10.33 10.14 -22.03
CA ARG A 3 -9.25 9.30 -21.47
C ARG A 3 -7.89 9.77 -21.99
N PRO A 4 -7.32 10.87 -21.47
CA PRO A 4 -5.98 11.30 -21.86
C PRO A 4 -4.92 10.27 -21.44
N HIS A 5 -3.79 10.23 -22.16
CA HIS A 5 -2.65 9.42 -21.76
C HIS A 5 -2.03 9.99 -20.47
N CYS A 6 -2.04 9.20 -19.40
CA CYS A 6 -1.50 9.57 -18.09
C CYS A 6 -0.96 8.34 -17.34
N LEU A 7 -0.28 8.58 -16.21
CA LEU A 7 0.19 7.51 -15.33
C LEU A 7 -1.00 6.74 -14.76
N ALA A 8 -0.81 5.45 -14.44
CA ALA A 8 -1.88 4.63 -13.92
C ALA A 8 -2.52 5.22 -12.64
N GLN A 9 -1.72 5.79 -11.74
CA GLN A 9 -2.21 6.45 -10.52
C GLN A 9 -3.13 7.65 -10.79
N ASP A 10 -3.02 8.31 -11.95
CA ASP A 10 -3.80 9.52 -12.26
C ASP A 10 -5.11 9.21 -13.00
N ARG A 11 -5.30 7.98 -13.47
CA ARG A 11 -6.46 7.60 -14.32
C ARG A 11 -7.80 7.80 -13.63
N LEU A 12 -7.90 7.47 -12.33
CA LEU A 12 -9.14 7.67 -11.58
C LEU A 12 -9.62 9.12 -11.60
N ARG A 13 -8.69 10.09 -11.61
CA ARG A 13 -8.99 11.52 -11.61
C ARG A 13 -9.12 12.08 -13.03
N LEU A 14 -8.18 11.73 -13.91
CA LEU A 14 -8.03 12.33 -15.23
C LEU A 14 -8.94 11.69 -16.29
N TRP A 15 -9.45 10.47 -16.06
CA TRP A 15 -10.38 9.84 -16.98
C TRP A 15 -11.81 10.19 -16.59
N ILE A 16 -12.41 11.04 -17.41
CA ILE A 16 -13.70 11.65 -17.11
C ILE A 16 -14.80 10.77 -17.73
N PRO A 17 -15.82 10.38 -16.95
CA PRO A 17 -16.98 9.67 -17.48
C PRO A 17 -17.84 10.54 -18.41
N PHE A 18 -18.81 9.93 -19.09
CA PHE A 18 -19.76 10.65 -19.97
C PHE A 18 -20.56 11.75 -19.24
N ALA A 19 -20.96 11.48 -17.99
CA ALA A 19 -21.55 12.46 -17.09
C ALA A 19 -20.69 12.51 -15.82
N SER A 20 -20.46 13.67 -15.22
CA SER A 20 -19.70 13.80 -13.96
C SER A 20 -20.50 14.55 -12.91
N ARG A 21 -19.85 14.91 -11.79
CA ARG A 21 -20.44 15.82 -10.81
C ARG A 21 -20.78 17.14 -11.50
N VAL A 22 -21.98 17.63 -11.23
CA VAL A 22 -22.45 18.93 -11.70
C VAL A 22 -22.77 19.81 -10.48
N ALA A 23 -22.56 21.11 -10.61
CA ALA A 23 -22.93 22.11 -9.63
C ALA A 23 -24.44 22.39 -9.68
N GLU A 24 -25.27 21.36 -9.55
CA GLU A 24 -26.73 21.45 -9.67
C GLU A 24 -27.39 20.44 -8.74
N ASP A 25 -28.49 20.84 -8.10
CA ASP A 25 -29.34 19.97 -7.30
C ASP A 25 -30.82 20.03 -7.77
N MET A 26 -31.73 19.42 -7.01
CA MET A 26 -33.16 19.40 -7.38
C MET A 26 -33.83 20.78 -7.40
N PHE A 27 -33.18 21.82 -6.87
CA PHE A 27 -33.65 23.20 -6.83
C PHE A 27 -32.95 24.10 -7.87
N GLY A 28 -32.00 23.55 -8.64
CA GLY A 28 -31.31 24.23 -9.73
C GLY A 28 -29.80 24.39 -9.50
N PRO A 29 -29.14 25.29 -10.26
CA PRO A 29 -27.69 25.44 -10.21
C PRO A 29 -27.22 26.03 -8.88
N LEU A 30 -26.13 25.49 -8.37
CA LEU A 30 -25.45 25.93 -7.16
C LEU A 30 -24.32 26.89 -7.51
N ASN A 31 -24.01 27.82 -6.61
CA ASN A 31 -22.83 28.70 -6.73
C ASN A 31 -21.55 27.94 -6.32
N ILE A 32 -21.21 26.91 -7.08
CA ILE A 32 -20.05 26.03 -6.90
C ILE A 32 -19.25 26.08 -8.20
N SER A 33 -17.96 26.40 -8.12
CA SER A 33 -17.11 26.47 -9.31
C SER A 33 -16.55 25.10 -9.72
N ASP A 34 -15.97 25.02 -10.91
CA ASP A 34 -15.25 23.83 -11.34
C ASP A 34 -14.04 23.54 -10.42
N GLU A 35 -13.40 24.58 -9.87
CA GLU A 35 -12.31 24.42 -8.89
C GLU A 35 -12.80 23.78 -7.58
N ASP A 36 -14.02 24.10 -7.14
CA ASP A 36 -14.62 23.47 -5.96
C ASP A 36 -14.88 21.99 -6.20
N LEU A 37 -15.39 21.63 -7.38
CA LEU A 37 -15.61 20.22 -7.77
C LEU A 37 -14.29 19.46 -7.88
N ASP A 38 -13.26 20.07 -8.46
CA ASP A 38 -11.90 19.51 -8.49
C ASP A 38 -11.33 19.32 -7.09
N ARG A 39 -11.62 20.24 -6.17
CA ARG A 39 -11.22 20.11 -4.77
C ARG A 39 -11.93 18.94 -4.09
N VAL A 40 -13.22 18.72 -4.38
CA VAL A 40 -13.95 17.53 -3.89
C VAL A 40 -13.29 16.25 -4.39
N LEU A 41 -12.95 16.16 -5.67
CA LEU A 41 -12.23 15.01 -6.22
C LEU A 41 -10.90 14.79 -5.49
N ALA A 42 -10.13 15.86 -5.29
CA ALA A 42 -8.84 15.79 -4.60
C ALA A 42 -8.97 15.29 -3.16
N VAL A 43 -9.99 15.75 -2.42
CA VAL A 43 -10.25 15.35 -1.03
C VAL A 43 -10.75 13.91 -0.93
N ILE A 44 -11.63 13.47 -1.82
CA ILE A 44 -12.06 12.06 -1.85
C ILE A 44 -10.87 11.17 -2.21
N ASN A 45 -10.03 11.60 -3.15
CA ASN A 45 -8.91 10.80 -3.63
C ASN A 45 -7.88 10.48 -2.52
N VAL A 46 -7.69 11.37 -1.54
CA VAL A 46 -6.78 11.11 -0.39
C VAL A 46 -7.30 10.05 0.59
N SER A 47 -8.56 9.62 0.47
CA SER A 47 -9.09 8.52 1.30
C SER A 47 -8.45 7.16 1.01
N TRP A 48 -7.80 7.01 -0.15
CA TRP A 48 -7.07 5.82 -0.53
C TRP A 48 -5.55 6.04 -0.46
N ALA A 49 -4.82 5.03 0.01
CA ALA A 49 -3.35 5.05 -0.02
C ALA A 49 -2.82 5.15 -1.47
N SER A 50 -1.69 5.82 -1.68
CA SER A 50 -1.11 6.06 -3.00
C SER A 50 -0.93 4.80 -3.86
N GLY A 51 -0.48 3.69 -3.27
CA GLY A 51 -0.33 2.40 -3.98
C GLY A 51 -1.67 1.79 -4.46
N THR A 52 -2.79 2.20 -3.87
CA THR A 52 -4.13 1.80 -4.32
C THR A 52 -4.51 2.51 -5.62
N TRP A 53 -4.09 3.77 -5.82
CA TRP A 53 -4.41 4.54 -7.02
C TRP A 53 -3.88 3.87 -8.28
N GLU A 54 -2.62 3.44 -8.27
CA GLU A 54 -2.00 2.77 -9.42
C GLU A 54 -2.69 1.43 -9.74
N THR A 55 -2.99 0.67 -8.70
CA THR A 55 -3.70 -0.61 -8.81
C THR A 55 -5.10 -0.40 -9.40
N TYR A 56 -5.82 0.61 -8.92
CA TYR A 56 -7.17 0.91 -9.39
C TYR A 56 -7.17 1.49 -10.80
N GLY A 57 -6.28 2.43 -11.11
CA GLY A 57 -6.16 2.94 -12.48
C GLY A 57 -5.74 1.87 -13.49
N SER A 58 -5.04 0.82 -13.06
CA SER A 58 -4.81 -0.36 -13.89
C SER A 58 -6.11 -1.15 -14.12
N GLY A 59 -6.93 -1.36 -13.09
CA GLY A 59 -8.23 -2.01 -13.24
C GLY A 59 -9.22 -1.23 -14.11
N LEU A 60 -9.22 0.09 -13.98
CA LEU A 60 -10.05 0.99 -14.79
C LEU A 60 -9.67 0.91 -16.28
N LEU A 61 -8.37 0.85 -16.60
CA LEU A 61 -7.91 0.61 -17.97
C LEU A 61 -8.49 -0.69 -18.53
N ILE A 62 -8.36 -1.80 -17.80
CA ILE A 62 -8.84 -3.10 -18.28
C ILE A 62 -10.37 -3.09 -18.48
N PHE A 63 -11.12 -2.39 -17.63
CA PHE A 63 -12.56 -2.19 -17.83
C PHE A 63 -12.88 -1.44 -19.13
N HIS A 64 -12.21 -0.31 -19.40
CA HIS A 64 -12.47 0.41 -20.65
C HIS A 64 -12.03 -0.38 -21.88
N VAL A 65 -10.92 -1.12 -21.84
CA VAL A 65 -10.51 -2.03 -22.92
C VAL A 65 -11.57 -3.10 -23.16
N PHE A 66 -12.11 -3.72 -22.10
CA PHE A 66 -13.21 -4.67 -22.22
C PHE A 66 -14.44 -4.04 -22.89
N CYS A 67 -14.80 -2.82 -22.50
CA CYS A 67 -15.92 -2.10 -23.10
C CYS A 67 -15.66 -1.72 -24.55
N ASP A 68 -14.45 -1.29 -24.91
CA ASP A 68 -14.05 -0.98 -26.29
C ASP A 68 -14.16 -2.23 -27.18
N LEU A 69 -13.65 -3.37 -26.71
CA LEU A 69 -13.72 -4.65 -27.44
C LEU A 69 -15.15 -5.17 -27.66
N ARG A 70 -16.10 -4.74 -26.83
CA ARG A 70 -17.53 -5.09 -26.95
C ARG A 70 -18.38 -3.96 -27.51
N GLU A 71 -17.75 -2.90 -28.01
CA GLU A 71 -18.42 -1.74 -28.61
C GLU A 71 -19.45 -1.08 -27.69
N ILE A 72 -19.22 -1.14 -26.37
CA ILE A 72 -20.09 -0.53 -25.38
C ILE A 72 -19.86 0.98 -25.41
N SER A 73 -20.91 1.75 -25.68
CA SER A 73 -20.81 3.22 -25.76
C SER A 73 -20.41 3.86 -24.43
N GLU A 74 -19.79 5.05 -24.45
CA GLU A 74 -19.38 5.77 -23.24
C GLU A 74 -20.54 6.01 -22.26
N ALA A 75 -21.73 6.33 -22.79
CA ALA A 75 -22.94 6.55 -22.00
C ALA A 75 -23.42 5.28 -21.27
N GLN A 76 -23.06 4.09 -21.74
CA GLN A 76 -23.40 2.80 -21.11
C GLN A 76 -22.34 2.32 -20.10
N ARG A 77 -21.15 2.93 -20.08
CA ARG A 77 -20.08 2.60 -19.13
C ARG A 77 -20.28 3.28 -17.78
N TYR A 78 -21.14 4.30 -17.73
CA TYR A 78 -21.31 5.16 -16.57
C TYR A 78 -22.73 5.75 -16.44
N PRO A 79 -23.47 5.43 -15.36
CA PRO A 79 -23.12 4.46 -14.32
C PRO A 79 -23.09 3.03 -14.87
N ALA A 80 -22.09 2.24 -14.46
CA ALA A 80 -21.98 0.84 -14.82
C ALA A 80 -23.16 0.05 -14.20
N SER A 81 -23.81 -0.78 -15.00
CA SER A 81 -24.90 -1.65 -14.54
C SER A 81 -24.37 -2.93 -13.87
N SER A 82 -25.21 -3.58 -13.04
CA SER A 82 -24.87 -4.88 -12.45
C SER A 82 -24.47 -5.91 -13.52
N VAL A 83 -25.26 -6.03 -14.59
CA VAL A 83 -24.96 -6.96 -15.69
C VAL A 83 -23.63 -6.65 -16.39
N LEU A 84 -23.30 -5.37 -16.58
CA LEU A 84 -22.02 -4.97 -17.16
C LEU A 84 -20.85 -5.41 -16.27
N MET A 85 -20.95 -5.15 -14.96
CA MET A 85 -19.92 -5.54 -14.00
C MET A 85 -19.77 -7.06 -13.87
N LEU A 86 -20.89 -7.81 -13.82
CA LEU A 86 -20.87 -9.27 -13.80
C LEU A 86 -20.19 -9.82 -15.06
N THR A 87 -20.53 -9.29 -16.23
CA THR A 87 -19.96 -9.73 -17.52
C THR A 87 -18.48 -9.40 -17.60
N PHE A 88 -18.08 -8.20 -17.16
CA PHE A 88 -16.68 -7.78 -17.10
C PHE A 88 -15.85 -8.74 -16.23
N ILE A 89 -16.25 -8.95 -14.96
CA ILE A 89 -15.51 -9.83 -14.05
C ILE A 89 -15.47 -11.27 -14.59
N SER A 90 -16.59 -11.76 -15.12
CA SER A 90 -16.67 -13.11 -15.71
C SER A 90 -15.74 -13.26 -16.90
N SER A 91 -15.59 -12.24 -17.74
CA SER A 91 -14.70 -12.27 -18.91
C SER A 91 -13.22 -12.35 -18.55
N CYS A 92 -12.85 -11.87 -17.35
CA CYS A 92 -11.48 -11.89 -16.85
C CYS A 92 -11.21 -13.12 -15.96
N ALA A 93 -12.24 -13.87 -15.57
CA ALA A 93 -12.10 -15.07 -14.76
C ALA A 93 -11.23 -16.12 -15.48
N GLY A 94 -10.40 -16.85 -14.74
CA GLY A 94 -9.45 -17.81 -15.29
C GLY A 94 -8.15 -17.20 -15.84
N SER A 95 -8.13 -15.89 -16.14
CA SER A 95 -6.92 -15.20 -16.62
C SER A 95 -6.16 -14.50 -15.50
N TYR A 96 -6.87 -14.02 -14.47
CA TYR A 96 -6.29 -13.25 -13.37
C TYR A 96 -6.53 -13.91 -12.01
N SER A 97 -5.74 -13.50 -11.01
CA SER A 97 -5.98 -13.90 -9.62
C SER A 97 -7.30 -13.31 -9.11
N GLY A 98 -7.97 -14.00 -8.19
CA GLY A 98 -9.18 -13.48 -7.53
C GLY A 98 -8.96 -12.09 -6.93
N LYS A 99 -7.82 -11.89 -6.26
CA LYS A 99 -7.42 -10.59 -5.69
C LYS A 99 -7.34 -9.48 -6.75
N THR A 100 -6.81 -9.78 -7.94
CA THR A 100 -6.74 -8.82 -9.04
C THR A 100 -8.13 -8.39 -9.48
N LEU A 101 -9.06 -9.34 -9.63
CA LEU A 101 -10.43 -9.04 -10.07
C LEU A 101 -11.23 -8.29 -9.01
N THR A 102 -11.02 -8.61 -7.72
CA THR A 102 -11.54 -7.81 -6.63
C THR A 102 -11.03 -6.37 -6.69
N ASN A 103 -9.74 -6.16 -6.95
CA ASN A 103 -9.18 -4.82 -7.13
C ASN A 103 -9.78 -4.11 -8.34
N TYR A 104 -10.03 -4.80 -9.45
CA TYR A 104 -10.68 -4.21 -10.61
C TYR A 104 -12.10 -3.77 -10.25
N PHE A 105 -12.92 -4.65 -9.66
CA PHE A 105 -14.27 -4.29 -9.19
C PHE A 105 -14.28 -3.02 -8.33
N PHE A 106 -13.40 -2.94 -7.33
CA PHE A 106 -13.31 -1.76 -6.47
C PHE A 106 -12.71 -0.53 -7.15
N ALA A 107 -11.92 -0.70 -8.21
CA ALA A 107 -11.46 0.42 -9.02
C ALA A 107 -12.61 1.13 -9.74
N ILE A 108 -13.52 0.37 -10.36
CA ILE A 108 -14.71 0.95 -10.99
C ILE A 108 -15.61 1.59 -9.93
N CYS A 109 -15.79 0.95 -8.77
CA CYS A 109 -16.53 1.51 -7.64
C CYS A 109 -15.94 2.86 -7.15
N ALA A 110 -14.61 2.92 -7.00
CA ALA A 110 -13.91 4.13 -6.60
C ALA A 110 -14.04 5.23 -7.66
N TRP A 111 -13.97 4.89 -8.94
CA TRP A 111 -14.18 5.83 -10.04
C TRP A 111 -15.60 6.43 -10.03
N HIS A 112 -16.64 5.61 -9.80
CA HIS A 112 -18.02 6.09 -9.62
C HIS A 112 -18.16 7.00 -8.41
N THR A 113 -17.57 6.60 -7.28
CA THR A 113 -17.56 7.39 -6.05
C THR A 113 -16.88 8.74 -6.27
N LEU A 114 -15.75 8.76 -6.99
CA LEU A 114 -15.01 9.98 -7.27
C LEU A 114 -15.86 10.93 -8.11
N HIS A 115 -16.42 10.46 -9.22
CA HIS A 115 -17.23 11.26 -10.15
C HIS A 115 -18.72 11.36 -9.79
N GLY A 116 -19.08 11.00 -8.56
CA GLY A 116 -20.37 11.33 -7.95
C GLY A 116 -21.58 10.59 -8.48
N GLN A 117 -21.41 9.38 -9.03
CA GLN A 117 -22.53 8.52 -9.39
C GLN A 117 -22.81 7.46 -8.34
N PRO A 118 -24.06 7.01 -8.24
CA PRO A 118 -24.43 5.92 -7.35
C PRO A 118 -23.77 4.61 -7.79
N TRP A 119 -23.34 3.83 -6.81
CA TRP A 119 -22.82 2.47 -7.01
C TRP A 119 -23.87 1.44 -6.61
N ASN A 120 -24.86 1.23 -7.48
CA ASN A 120 -26.00 0.36 -7.23
C ASN A 120 -25.74 -1.04 -7.80
N MET A 121 -25.17 -1.92 -6.98
CA MET A 121 -24.85 -3.30 -7.36
C MET A 121 -25.64 -4.31 -6.53
N ASN A 122 -26.03 -5.43 -7.13
CA ASN A 122 -26.54 -6.56 -6.37
C ASN A 122 -25.39 -7.23 -5.60
N ALA A 123 -25.34 -7.01 -4.28
CA ALA A 123 -24.25 -7.50 -3.44
C ALA A 123 -24.09 -9.03 -3.47
N ALA A 124 -25.19 -9.77 -3.57
CA ALA A 124 -25.15 -11.23 -3.61
C ALA A 124 -24.54 -11.75 -4.92
N GLU A 125 -24.95 -11.18 -6.06
CA GLU A 125 -24.38 -11.53 -7.38
C GLU A 125 -22.91 -11.13 -7.48
N MET A 126 -22.54 -9.93 -7.01
CA MET A 126 -21.15 -9.47 -7.03
C MET A 126 -20.25 -10.34 -6.15
N LYS A 127 -20.73 -10.75 -4.98
CA LYS A 127 -20.00 -11.70 -4.13
C LYS A 127 -19.84 -13.04 -4.84
N ALA A 128 -20.92 -13.59 -5.40
CA ALA A 128 -20.89 -14.88 -6.08
C ALA A 128 -19.92 -14.89 -7.28
N VAL A 129 -19.91 -13.83 -8.11
CA VAL A 129 -18.99 -13.77 -9.26
C VAL A 129 -17.52 -13.62 -8.82
N LEU A 130 -17.23 -12.86 -7.77
CA LEU A 130 -15.87 -12.69 -7.25
C LEU A 130 -15.35 -13.98 -6.57
N ASP A 131 -16.21 -14.69 -5.86
CA ASP A 131 -15.90 -15.99 -5.27
C ASP A 131 -15.64 -17.02 -6.39
N GLY A 132 -16.53 -17.08 -7.38
CA GLY A 132 -16.37 -17.94 -8.55
C GLY A 132 -15.08 -17.65 -9.32
N ALA A 133 -14.77 -16.37 -9.56
CA ALA A 133 -13.54 -15.97 -10.22
C ALA A 133 -12.27 -16.30 -9.39
N SER A 134 -12.37 -16.28 -8.06
CA SER A 134 -11.29 -16.70 -7.17
C SER A 134 -11.05 -18.21 -7.19
N ILE A 135 -12.11 -19.01 -7.38
CA ILE A 135 -12.01 -20.46 -7.58
C ILE A 135 -11.40 -20.77 -8.95
N LEU A 136 -11.84 -20.06 -10.00
CA LEU A 136 -11.35 -20.22 -11.37
C LEU A 136 -9.95 -19.65 -11.59
N ALA A 137 -9.41 -18.88 -10.64
CA ALA A 137 -8.10 -18.26 -10.75
C ALA A 137 -7.02 -19.31 -11.14
N PRO A 138 -6.15 -19.00 -12.11
CA PRO A 138 -5.21 -19.98 -12.64
C PRO A 138 -4.27 -20.46 -11.53
N PRO A 139 -3.88 -21.75 -11.47
CA PRO A 139 -3.00 -22.26 -10.42
C PRO A 139 -1.68 -21.48 -10.31
N THR A 140 -1.17 -21.02 -11.45
CA THR A 140 0.04 -20.17 -11.56
C THR A 140 -0.08 -18.81 -10.87
N SER A 141 -1.30 -18.34 -10.57
CA SER A 141 -1.53 -17.11 -9.79
C SER A 141 -1.29 -17.28 -8.29
N LYS A 142 -1.22 -18.51 -7.79
CA LYS A 142 -0.98 -18.81 -6.37
C LYS A 142 0.48 -19.19 -6.19
N ARG A 143 1.22 -18.38 -5.42
CA ARG A 143 2.57 -18.75 -4.99
C ARG A 143 2.49 -19.75 -3.83
N PRO A 144 3.39 -20.74 -3.75
CA PRO A 144 3.47 -21.61 -2.59
C PRO A 144 3.73 -20.79 -1.33
N LYS A 145 3.32 -21.33 -0.17
CA LYS A 145 3.66 -20.73 1.12
C LYS A 145 5.18 -20.64 1.23
N ARG A 146 5.69 -19.48 1.65
CA ARG A 146 7.13 -19.29 1.88
C ARG A 146 7.51 -19.92 3.20
N GLU A 147 8.68 -20.54 3.25
CA GLU A 147 9.30 -20.95 4.51
C GLU A 147 9.48 -19.74 5.44
N PRO A 148 9.34 -19.94 6.77
CA PRO A 148 9.52 -18.85 7.72
C PRO A 148 10.96 -18.38 7.72
N PHE A 149 11.14 -17.08 7.97
CA PHE A 149 12.45 -16.53 8.26
C PHE A 149 12.85 -16.94 9.68
N THR A 150 14.07 -17.47 9.87
CA THR A 150 14.48 -18.08 11.16
C THR A 150 15.76 -17.47 11.71
N PRO A 151 16.02 -17.57 13.03
CA PRO A 151 17.30 -17.16 13.60
C PRO A 151 18.51 -17.86 12.97
N LYS A 152 18.36 -19.12 12.52
CA LYS A 152 19.42 -19.85 11.80
C LYS A 152 19.78 -19.18 10.46
N LEU A 153 18.79 -18.64 9.75
CA LEU A 153 19.03 -17.85 8.53
C LEU A 153 19.75 -16.54 8.86
N ILE A 154 19.37 -15.85 9.93
CA ILE A 154 20.05 -14.63 10.40
C ILE A 154 21.51 -14.93 10.75
N ALA A 155 21.78 -16.02 11.48
CA ALA A 155 23.13 -16.46 11.80
C ALA A 155 23.93 -16.78 10.53
N SER A 156 23.32 -17.44 9.54
CA SER A 156 23.96 -17.73 8.26
C SER A 156 24.31 -16.44 7.50
N ILE A 157 23.37 -15.49 7.41
CA ILE A 157 23.60 -14.17 6.80
C ILE A 157 24.74 -13.44 7.51
N ARG A 158 24.76 -13.47 8.85
CA ARG A 158 25.81 -12.83 9.66
C ARG A 158 27.22 -13.29 9.27
N THR A 159 27.41 -14.56 8.90
CA THR A 159 28.73 -15.08 8.49
C THR A 159 29.22 -14.51 7.16
N GLN A 160 28.32 -13.93 6.36
CA GLN A 160 28.63 -13.35 5.05
C GLN A 160 28.83 -11.83 5.10
N LEU A 161 28.56 -11.20 6.25
CA LEU A 161 28.65 -9.74 6.44
C LEU A 161 29.90 -9.35 7.21
N ASP A 162 30.56 -8.29 6.74
CA ASP A 162 31.65 -7.62 7.47
C ASP A 162 31.07 -6.49 8.32
N LEU A 163 30.88 -6.73 9.63
CA LEU A 163 30.33 -5.71 10.53
C LEU A 163 31.28 -4.55 10.85
N SER A 164 32.49 -4.53 10.27
CA SER A 164 33.33 -3.33 10.23
C SER A 164 32.99 -2.41 9.06
N ASN A 165 32.33 -2.94 8.01
CA ASN A 165 31.81 -2.15 6.90
C ASN A 165 30.53 -1.39 7.32
N PRO A 166 30.45 -0.07 7.04
CA PRO A 166 29.29 0.77 7.32
C PRO A 166 27.93 0.21 6.86
N LEU A 167 27.84 -0.23 5.60
CA LEU A 167 26.60 -0.72 5.00
C LEU A 167 26.16 -2.03 5.64
N ASP A 168 27.08 -2.99 5.76
CA ASP A 168 26.79 -4.31 6.33
C ASP A 168 26.35 -4.22 7.79
N ALA A 169 26.98 -3.33 8.58
CA ALA A 169 26.59 -3.06 9.95
C ALA A 169 25.15 -2.52 10.04
N ALA A 170 24.78 -1.57 9.18
CA ALA A 170 23.43 -1.00 9.13
C ALA A 170 22.38 -2.02 8.68
N VAL A 171 22.68 -2.79 7.62
CA VAL A 171 21.81 -3.85 7.10
C VAL A 171 21.57 -4.91 8.17
N TYR A 172 22.63 -5.36 8.86
CA TYR A 172 22.49 -6.38 9.89
C TYR A 172 21.68 -5.90 11.08
N ALA A 173 21.92 -4.68 11.57
CA ALA A 173 21.16 -4.08 12.66
C ALA A 173 19.68 -3.88 12.29
N CYS A 174 19.40 -3.46 11.06
CA CYS A 174 18.03 -3.34 10.53
C CYS A 174 17.34 -4.70 10.47
N LEU A 175 18.03 -5.73 9.98
CA LEU A 175 17.52 -7.09 9.87
C LEU A 175 17.11 -7.64 11.24
N THR A 176 18.02 -7.61 12.22
CA THR A 176 17.74 -8.13 13.57
C THR A 176 16.67 -7.32 14.28
N THR A 177 16.70 -5.99 14.15
CA THR A 177 15.68 -5.12 14.76
C THR A 177 14.30 -5.42 14.21
N THR A 178 14.15 -5.48 12.87
CA THR A 178 12.86 -5.75 12.23
C THR A 178 12.34 -7.14 12.60
N PHE A 179 13.22 -8.15 12.61
CA PHE A 179 12.85 -9.52 12.95
C PHE A 179 12.33 -9.64 14.38
N TRP A 180 13.08 -9.14 15.36
CA TRP A 180 12.75 -9.33 16.78
C TRP A 180 11.64 -8.40 17.27
N SER A 181 11.41 -7.27 16.60
CA SER A 181 10.26 -6.39 16.87
C SER A 181 8.99 -6.84 16.15
N ALA A 182 9.06 -7.90 15.32
CA ALA A 182 7.98 -8.35 14.44
C ALA A 182 7.42 -7.24 13.53
N ALA A 183 8.26 -6.27 13.17
CA ALA A 183 7.89 -5.12 12.36
C ALA A 183 7.94 -5.43 10.86
N ARG A 184 7.33 -4.56 10.06
CA ARG A 184 7.50 -4.61 8.61
C ARG A 184 8.81 -3.96 8.24
N VAL A 185 9.53 -4.55 7.27
CA VAL A 185 10.80 -3.98 6.76
C VAL A 185 10.63 -2.53 6.30
N GLY A 186 9.49 -2.19 5.69
CA GLY A 186 9.20 -0.82 5.23
C GLY A 186 9.00 0.21 6.35
N GLU A 187 8.85 -0.22 7.61
CA GLU A 187 8.77 0.69 8.77
C GLU A 187 10.18 1.16 9.20
N PHE A 188 11.22 0.39 8.87
CA PHE A 188 12.62 0.67 9.21
C PHE A 188 13.51 1.00 7.99
N THR A 189 12.96 0.94 6.78
CA THR A 189 13.70 1.19 5.53
C THR A 189 13.02 2.27 4.69
N LEU A 190 13.77 2.84 3.75
CA LEU A 190 13.28 3.85 2.82
C LEU A 190 13.08 3.23 1.43
N PRO A 191 12.10 3.68 0.65
CA PRO A 191 11.91 3.19 -0.72
C PRO A 191 13.06 3.60 -1.65
N ASN A 192 13.74 4.70 -1.34
CA ASN A 192 14.99 5.13 -1.99
C ASN A 192 15.74 6.12 -1.09
N LEU A 193 17.00 6.42 -1.45
CA LEU A 193 17.91 7.27 -0.67
C LEU A 193 17.41 8.72 -0.49
N LYS A 194 16.50 9.21 -1.34
CA LYS A 194 15.97 10.58 -1.30
C LYS A 194 14.59 10.68 -0.65
N ALA A 195 14.02 9.55 -0.22
CA ALA A 195 12.65 9.49 0.28
C ALA A 195 12.52 9.77 1.78
N PHE A 196 13.61 10.09 2.47
CA PHE A 196 13.55 10.33 3.90
C PHE A 196 12.61 11.49 4.24
N ASN A 197 11.78 11.26 5.24
CA ASN A 197 10.85 12.22 5.79
C ASN A 197 10.71 11.93 7.29
N PRO A 198 11.15 12.83 8.18
CA PRO A 198 11.19 12.60 9.63
C PRO A 198 9.80 12.46 10.27
N ARG A 199 8.72 12.81 9.55
CA ARG A 199 7.32 12.61 9.98
C ARG A 199 6.79 11.21 9.67
N LEU A 200 7.43 10.49 8.75
CA LEU A 200 6.97 9.18 8.28
C LEU A 200 7.93 8.05 8.65
N HIS A 201 9.21 8.37 8.83
CA HIS A 201 10.27 7.38 8.97
C HIS A 201 10.97 7.51 10.32
N VAL A 202 11.29 6.35 10.89
CA VAL A 202 11.98 6.23 12.17
C VAL A 202 13.39 6.85 12.12
N LYS A 203 13.70 7.62 13.16
CA LYS A 203 14.95 8.36 13.31
C LYS A 203 15.82 7.74 14.39
N ARG A 204 17.09 8.13 14.44
CA ARG A 204 17.97 7.75 15.55
C ARG A 204 17.43 8.19 16.92
N SER A 205 16.80 9.36 17.00
CA SER A 205 16.18 9.90 18.22
C SER A 205 14.93 9.15 18.68
N ASP A 206 14.33 8.33 17.81
CA ASP A 206 13.09 7.62 18.10
C ASP A 206 13.37 6.26 18.81
N VAL A 207 14.63 5.99 19.16
CA VAL A 207 15.06 4.79 19.88
C VAL A 207 15.33 5.13 21.33
N ARG A 208 14.71 4.38 22.24
CA ARG A 208 14.88 4.52 23.69
C ARG A 208 14.90 3.18 24.38
N GLU A 209 15.49 3.15 25.56
CA GLU A 209 15.26 2.07 26.51
C GLU A 209 13.87 2.23 27.13
N GLY A 210 13.27 1.12 27.51
CA GLY A 210 11.97 1.07 28.17
C GLY A 210 11.77 -0.24 28.91
N GLU A 211 10.58 -0.39 29.46
CA GLU A 211 10.16 -1.61 30.14
C GLU A 211 8.88 -2.13 29.48
N ASP A 212 8.77 -3.45 29.40
CA ASP A 212 7.52 -4.09 29.02
C ASP A 212 6.49 -4.07 30.18
N ARG A 213 5.30 -4.62 29.94
CA ARG A 213 4.23 -4.72 30.95
C ARG A 213 4.61 -5.53 32.21
N HIS A 214 5.73 -6.23 32.19
CA HIS A 214 6.26 -7.05 33.29
C HIS A 214 7.51 -6.42 33.93
N GLY A 215 7.90 -5.20 33.55
CA GLY A 215 9.09 -4.52 34.06
C GLY A 215 10.41 -5.05 33.46
N LEU A 216 10.35 -5.80 32.36
CA LEU A 216 11.55 -6.31 31.69
C LEU A 216 12.09 -5.26 30.72
N GLN A 217 13.41 -5.08 30.72
CA GLN A 217 14.08 -4.12 29.85
C GLN A 217 13.90 -4.47 28.37
N VAL A 218 13.51 -3.48 27.59
CA VAL A 218 13.33 -3.57 26.14
C VAL A 218 13.93 -2.35 25.45
N THR A 219 14.27 -2.52 24.17
CA THR A 219 14.57 -1.38 23.29
C THR A 219 13.32 -1.06 22.49
N VAL A 220 12.84 0.19 22.62
CA VAL A 220 11.62 0.69 21.99
C VAL A 220 11.97 1.59 20.81
N PHE A 221 11.20 1.43 19.72
CA PHE A 221 11.26 2.22 18.51
C PHE A 221 9.90 2.89 18.31
N ALA A 222 9.86 4.21 18.43
CA ALA A 222 8.67 4.99 18.14
C ALA A 222 8.55 5.20 16.62
N LEU A 223 7.70 4.42 15.96
CA LEU A 223 7.45 4.56 14.53
C LEU A 223 6.52 5.76 14.31
N PRO A 224 6.93 6.81 13.58
CA PRO A 224 6.09 8.00 13.40
C PRO A 224 4.81 7.76 12.61
N PHE A 225 4.82 6.72 11.77
CA PHE A 225 3.71 6.35 10.91
C PHE A 225 3.73 4.84 10.65
N THR A 226 2.56 4.21 10.67
CA THR A 226 2.38 2.87 10.13
C THR A 226 1.18 2.86 9.18
N LYS A 227 1.05 1.80 8.37
CA LYS A 227 -0.10 1.64 7.47
C LYS A 227 -1.44 1.68 8.22
N CYS A 228 -1.45 1.27 9.49
CA CYS A 228 -2.66 1.16 10.31
C CYS A 228 -2.85 2.36 11.24
N SER A 229 -1.80 3.15 11.52
CA SER A 229 -1.83 4.27 12.45
C SER A 229 -1.11 5.49 11.88
N ALA A 230 -1.88 6.52 11.55
CA ALA A 230 -1.33 7.80 11.08
C ALA A 230 -0.58 8.57 12.19
N SER A 231 -0.86 8.28 13.46
CA SER A 231 -0.16 8.83 14.62
C SER A 231 1.05 7.99 15.05
N GLY A 232 1.35 6.92 14.32
CA GLY A 232 2.44 6.01 14.66
C GLY A 232 2.07 4.94 15.67
N GLU A 233 3.03 4.04 15.91
CA GLU A 233 2.95 2.92 16.86
C GLU A 233 4.35 2.70 17.47
N GLU A 234 4.40 2.12 18.67
CA GLU A 234 5.66 1.66 19.24
C GLU A 234 5.84 0.16 18.95
N VAL A 235 7.04 -0.19 18.50
CA VAL A 235 7.50 -1.58 18.45
C VAL A 235 8.72 -1.73 19.32
N TYR A 236 8.96 -2.92 19.84
CA TYR A 236 10.08 -3.16 20.74
C TYR A 236 10.59 -4.58 20.59
N TRP A 237 11.84 -4.79 20.96
CA TRP A 237 12.39 -6.11 21.17
C TRP A 237 13.06 -6.19 22.54
N ALA A 238 13.05 -7.40 23.11
CA ALA A 238 13.79 -7.73 24.31
C ALA A 238 15.20 -8.24 23.94
N ARG A 239 16.15 -8.07 24.85
CA ARG A 239 17.52 -8.58 24.68
C ARG A 239 17.48 -10.08 24.36
N GLN A 240 18.25 -10.46 23.34
CA GLN A 240 18.44 -11.86 22.97
C GLN A 240 19.87 -12.25 23.32
N ASP A 241 20.06 -13.45 23.83
CA ASP A 241 21.39 -14.06 23.88
C ASP A 241 21.64 -14.72 22.52
N GLU A 242 22.91 -14.86 22.09
CA GLU A 242 23.40 -15.37 20.79
C GLU A 242 23.94 -14.34 19.78
N THR A 243 24.58 -14.86 18.73
CA THR A 243 25.21 -14.10 17.61
C THR A 243 24.24 -13.22 16.81
N PHE A 244 22.92 -13.43 16.95
CA PHE A 244 21.85 -12.65 16.34
C PHE A 244 21.14 -11.71 17.32
N ASN A 245 21.83 -11.33 18.39
CA ASN A 245 21.38 -10.34 19.36
C ASN A 245 21.14 -8.98 18.68
N PRO A 246 19.89 -8.47 18.67
CA PRO A 246 19.57 -7.20 18.03
C PRO A 246 20.20 -6.00 18.73
N GLY A 247 20.45 -6.06 20.04
CA GLY A 247 21.12 -5.01 20.80
C GLY A 247 22.59 -4.88 20.41
N ALA A 248 23.32 -6.00 20.38
CA ALA A 248 24.73 -5.98 19.95
C ALA A 248 24.88 -5.49 18.49
N ALA A 249 23.95 -5.88 17.61
CA ALA A 249 23.93 -5.40 16.23
C ALA A 249 23.66 -3.88 16.15
N LEU A 250 22.68 -3.39 16.92
CA LEU A 250 22.32 -1.96 16.96
C LEU A 250 23.43 -1.10 17.57
N GLU A 251 24.06 -1.55 18.66
CA GLU A 251 25.23 -0.90 19.26
C GLU A 251 26.40 -0.84 18.28
N ASN A 252 26.69 -1.94 17.56
CA ASN A 252 27.74 -1.95 16.55
C ASN A 252 27.45 -0.95 15.43
N HIS A 253 26.20 -0.89 14.95
CA HIS A 253 25.77 0.10 13.97
C HIS A 253 25.99 1.54 14.46
N PHE A 254 25.62 1.85 15.70
CA PHE A 254 25.88 3.17 16.27
C PHE A 254 27.36 3.46 16.48
N ARG A 255 28.18 2.45 16.77
CA ARG A 255 29.64 2.61 16.87
C ARG A 255 30.28 2.90 15.52
N ILE A 256 29.84 2.24 14.45
CA ILE A 256 30.43 2.35 13.11
C ILE A 256 29.89 3.57 12.36
N ASN A 257 28.56 3.72 12.31
CA ASN A 257 27.90 4.74 11.49
C ASN A 257 27.57 6.02 12.28
N ASN A 258 27.16 5.85 13.54
CA ASN A 258 26.68 6.90 14.44
C ASN A 258 25.80 7.96 13.73
N PRO A 259 24.62 7.57 13.23
CA PRO A 259 23.77 8.48 12.48
C PRO A 259 23.30 9.64 13.39
N PRO A 260 23.19 10.87 12.86
CA PRO A 260 22.65 12.00 13.61
C PRO A 260 21.24 11.72 14.17
N PRO A 261 20.84 12.38 15.28
CA PRO A 261 19.55 12.12 15.93
C PRO A 261 18.33 12.19 14.99
N ASN A 262 18.34 13.12 14.03
CA ASN A 262 17.23 13.37 13.12
C ASN A 262 17.33 12.65 11.76
N ASP A 263 18.35 11.81 11.58
CA ASP A 263 18.57 11.04 10.36
C ASP A 263 17.92 9.65 10.47
N PRO A 264 17.72 8.95 9.33
CA PRO A 264 17.20 7.59 9.34
C PRO A 264 18.00 6.69 10.28
N LEU A 265 17.30 5.90 11.10
CA LEU A 265 17.90 5.05 12.12
C LEU A 265 19.04 4.16 11.58
N PHE A 266 18.83 3.55 10.40
CA PHE A 266 19.79 2.66 9.77
C PHE A 266 20.53 3.31 8.59
N SER A 267 20.87 4.59 8.69
CA SER A 267 21.75 5.26 7.72
C SER A 267 23.23 4.92 7.95
N TRP A 268 24.00 4.82 6.87
CA TRP A 268 25.43 4.49 6.88
C TRP A 268 26.24 5.52 6.09
N LYS A 269 27.56 5.55 6.33
CA LYS A 269 28.51 6.45 5.69
C LYS A 269 29.32 5.77 4.59
#